data_AF-A0A9P5WMP4-F1
#
_entry.id   AF-A0A9P5WMP4-F1
#
_cell.length_a   1.000
_cell.length_b   1.000
_cell.length_c   1.000
_cell.angle_alpha   90.00
_cell.angle_beta   90.00
_cell.angle_gamma   90.00
#
_symmetry.space_group_name_H-M   'P 1'
#
loop_
_entity.id
_entity.type
_entity.pdbx_description
1 polymer ?
#
loop_
_entity_poly.entity_id
_entity_poly.type
_entity_poly.pdbx_seq_one_letter_code
_entity_poly.pdbx_strand_id
1 'polypeptide(L)'
;MSEQKHEYINEKDVIDEKYDLERSSVVLEEEENSPIPEVAAIVSNTDDPSLPSLTFRFWVMAIAFSVIISFCNQFFWFRQNPITI
;
A
#
# COMPACT_ATOMS: atom_id res chain seq x y z
N MET A 1 -13.57 -46.15 -25.64
CA MET A 1 -12.09 -45.99 -25.62
C MET A 1 -11.66 -44.54 -25.78
N SER A 2 -12.33 -43.75 -26.64
CA SER A 2 -12.03 -42.32 -26.88
C SER A 2 -12.51 -41.38 -25.78
N GLU A 3 -13.70 -41.61 -25.20
CA GLU A 3 -14.29 -40.73 -24.18
C GLU A 3 -13.44 -40.67 -22.91
N GLN A 4 -12.97 -41.82 -22.45
CA GLN A 4 -12.06 -41.93 -21.30
C GLN A 4 -10.79 -41.09 -21.53
N LYS A 5 -10.21 -41.14 -22.75
CA LYS A 5 -9.03 -40.33 -23.10
C LYS A 5 -9.28 -38.83 -23.01
N HIS A 6 -10.43 -38.35 -23.46
CA HIS A 6 -10.79 -36.94 -23.38
C HIS A 6 -11.01 -36.49 -21.94
N GLU A 7 -11.60 -37.34 -21.10
CA GLU A 7 -11.78 -37.09 -19.68
C GLU A 7 -10.44 -37.01 -18.93
N TYR A 8 -9.50 -37.93 -19.22
CA TYR A 8 -8.15 -37.87 -18.67
C TYR A 8 -7.36 -36.64 -19.12
N ILE A 9 -7.54 -36.19 -20.37
CA ILE A 9 -6.88 -34.98 -20.88
C ILE A 9 -7.44 -33.75 -20.17
N ASN A 10 -8.77 -33.64 -20.05
CA ASN A 10 -9.42 -32.53 -19.37
C ASN A 10 -9.04 -32.46 -17.89
N GLU A 11 -8.99 -33.60 -17.19
CA GLU A 11 -8.54 -33.66 -15.79
C GLU A 11 -7.08 -33.19 -15.65
N LYS A 12 -6.21 -33.60 -16.58
CA LYS A 12 -4.81 -33.18 -16.59
C LYS A 12 -4.66 -31.67 -16.85
N ASP A 13 -5.40 -31.12 -17.82
CA ASP A 13 -5.36 -29.68 -18.13
C ASP A 13 -5.81 -28.84 -16.92
N VAL A 14 -6.84 -29.29 -16.20
CA VAL A 14 -7.33 -28.65 -14.97
C VAL A 14 -6.28 -28.72 -13.84
N ILE A 15 -5.54 -29.83 -13.73
CA ILE A 15 -4.47 -29.98 -12.73
C ILE A 15 -3.30 -29.04 -13.03
N ASP A 16 -2.88 -28.96 -14.30
CA ASP A 16 -1.78 -28.10 -14.74
C ASP A 16 -2.12 -26.61 -14.52
N GLU A 17 -3.35 -26.19 -14.86
CA GLU A 17 -3.82 -24.81 -14.63
C GLU A 17 -3.87 -24.47 -13.13
N LYS A 18 -4.33 -25.40 -12.28
CA LYS A 18 -4.31 -25.21 -10.82
C LYS A 18 -2.87 -25.04 -10.31
N TYR A 19 -1.92 -25.81 -10.83
CA TYR A 19 -0.52 -25.75 -10.44
C TYR A 19 0.13 -24.41 -10.79
N ASP A 20 -0.17 -23.87 -11.98
CA ASP A 20 0.33 -22.57 -12.42
C ASP A 20 -0.25 -21.42 -11.59
N LEU A 21 -1.53 -21.50 -11.22
CA LEU A 21 -2.20 -20.52 -10.38
C LEU A 21 -1.64 -20.51 -8.95
N GLU A 22 -1.43 -21.68 -8.36
CA GLU A 22 -0.80 -21.85 -7.05
C GLU A 22 0.64 -21.30 -7.08
N ARG A 23 1.41 -21.63 -8.12
CA ARG A 23 2.76 -21.10 -8.28
C ARG A 23 2.80 -19.59 -8.46
N SER A 24 1.88 -19.03 -9.24
CA SER A 24 1.76 -17.57 -9.40
C SER A 24 1.44 -16.89 -8.07
N SER A 25 0.56 -17.47 -7.24
CA SER A 25 0.25 -16.90 -5.92
C SER A 25 1.46 -16.90 -4.99
N VAL A 26 2.25 -17.98 -4.97
CA VAL A 26 3.48 -18.07 -4.17
C VAL A 26 4.53 -17.05 -4.61
N VAL A 27 4.70 -16.85 -5.93
CA VAL A 27 5.66 -15.87 -6.46
C VAL A 27 5.25 -14.44 -6.10
N LEU A 28 3.97 -14.12 -6.14
CA LEU A 28 3.46 -12.80 -5.73
C LEU A 28 3.65 -12.57 -4.23
N GLU A 29 3.44 -13.58 -3.39
CA GLU A 29 3.68 -13.50 -1.94
C GLU A 29 5.18 -13.31 -1.60
N GLU A 30 6.08 -13.96 -2.35
CA GLU A 30 7.53 -13.76 -2.19
C GLU A 30 7.98 -12.36 -2.64
N GLU A 31 7.35 -11.77 -3.66
CA GLU A 31 7.68 -10.44 -4.18
C GLU A 31 7.18 -9.31 -3.26
N GLU A 32 6.04 -9.50 -2.60
CA GLU A 32 5.54 -8.57 -1.57
C GLU A 32 6.36 -8.62 -0.28
N ASN A 33 7.09 -9.72 -0.05
CA ASN A 33 7.91 -9.90 1.13
C ASN A 33 9.31 -9.30 0.98
N SER A 34 9.91 -8.88 2.09
CA SER A 34 11.29 -8.38 2.05
C SER A 34 12.26 -9.50 1.64
N PRO A 35 13.20 -9.25 0.69
CA PRO A 35 14.21 -10.24 0.27
C PRO A 35 15.15 -10.70 1.40
N ILE A 36 15.20 -9.94 2.49
CA ILE A 36 16.05 -10.19 3.65
C ILE A 36 15.19 -10.87 4.71
N PRO A 37 15.45 -12.15 5.06
CA PRO A 37 14.57 -12.92 5.94
C PRO A 37 14.48 -12.33 7.34
N GLU A 38 15.54 -11.68 7.83
CA GLU A 38 15.53 -10.98 9.10
C GLU A 38 14.59 -9.77 9.11
N VAL A 39 14.37 -9.12 7.95
CA VAL A 39 13.46 -7.97 7.81
C VAL A 39 12.02 -8.43 7.62
N ALA A 40 11.81 -9.51 6.85
CA ALA A 40 10.50 -10.15 6.70
C ALA A 40 9.92 -10.67 8.01
N ALA A 41 10.78 -11.11 8.94
CA ALA A 41 10.34 -11.66 10.22
C ALA A 41 9.98 -10.61 11.28
N ILE A 42 10.34 -9.34 11.10
CA ILE A 42 10.18 -8.29 12.13
C ILE A 42 8.96 -7.39 11.92
N VAL A 43 8.32 -7.42 10.74
CA VAL A 43 7.18 -6.57 10.41
C VAL A 43 6.16 -7.36 9.60
N SER A 44 4.87 -7.10 9.84
CA SER A 44 3.81 -7.67 9.02
C SER A 44 3.66 -6.85 7.73
N ASN A 45 3.47 -7.53 6.60
CA ASN A 45 3.32 -6.87 5.29
C ASN A 45 1.94 -6.21 5.12
N THR A 46 0.98 -6.50 5.99
CA THR A 46 -0.37 -5.92 5.92
C THR A 46 -0.51 -4.78 6.91
N ASP A 47 -0.93 -3.61 6.43
CA ASP A 47 -1.24 -2.47 7.27
C ASP A 47 -2.47 -2.72 8.15
N ASP A 48 -2.48 -2.16 9.36
CA ASP A 48 -3.61 -2.24 10.29
C ASP A 48 -4.56 -1.02 10.10
N PRO A 49 -5.80 -1.22 9.61
CA PRO A 49 -6.76 -0.15 9.38
C PRO A 49 -7.43 0.37 10.66
N SER A 50 -7.23 -0.30 11.80
CA SER A 50 -7.79 0.12 13.10
C SER A 50 -6.97 1.24 13.75
N LEU A 51 -5.76 1.49 13.25
CA LEU A 51 -4.89 2.56 13.73
C LEU A 51 -5.57 3.93 13.50
N PRO A 52 -5.64 4.78 14.54
CA PRO A 52 -6.36 6.05 14.44
C PRO A 52 -5.60 7.04 13.56
N SER A 53 -6.14 7.33 12.38
CA SER A 53 -5.70 8.42 11.53
C SER A 53 -6.40 9.73 11.91
N LEU A 54 -5.80 10.88 11.59
CA LEU A 54 -6.43 12.22 11.77
C LEU A 54 -6.94 12.50 13.20
N THR A 55 -6.16 12.14 14.22
CA THR A 55 -6.52 12.37 15.63
C THR A 55 -6.66 13.86 15.98
N PHE A 56 -7.37 14.18 17.07
CA PHE A 56 -7.52 15.56 17.55
C PHE A 56 -6.19 16.31 17.70
N ARG A 57 -5.15 15.64 18.22
CA ARG A 57 -3.78 16.19 18.31
C ARG A 57 -3.24 16.64 16.96
N PHE A 58 -3.47 15.85 15.90
CA PHE A 58 -3.04 16.19 14.56
C PHE A 58 -3.75 17.45 14.07
N TRP A 59 -5.07 17.52 14.23
CA TRP A 59 -5.86 18.69 13.80
C TRP A 59 -5.46 19.98 14.52
N VAL A 60 -5.21 19.92 15.84
CA VAL A 60 -4.75 21.09 16.61
C VAL A 60 -3.43 21.62 16.06
N MET A 61 -2.46 20.74 15.80
CA MET A 61 -1.17 21.16 15.25
C MET A 61 -1.31 21.67 13.80
N ALA A 62 -2.11 21.00 12.96
CA ALA A 62 -2.33 21.39 11.57
C ALA A 62 -2.98 22.79 11.46
N ILE A 63 -4.03 23.05 12.24
CA ILE A 63 -4.68 24.36 12.29
C ILE A 63 -3.72 25.43 12.82
N ALA A 64 -2.96 25.13 13.89
CA ALA A 64 -1.99 26.07 14.44
C ALA A 64 -0.94 26.49 13.40
N PHE A 65 -0.34 25.53 12.68
CA PHE A 65 0.62 25.83 11.61
C PHE A 65 -0.03 26.60 10.45
N SER A 66 -1.26 26.25 10.05
CA SER A 66 -1.99 26.96 9.01
C SER A 66 -2.21 28.44 9.37
N VAL A 67 -2.60 28.73 10.61
CA VAL A 67 -2.76 30.10 11.12
C VAL A 67 -1.43 30.85 11.12
N ILE A 68 -0.34 30.22 11.58
CA ILE A 68 0.99 30.85 11.59
C ILE A 68 1.45 31.19 10.17
N ILE A 69 1.30 30.27 9.23
CA ILE A 69 1.69 30.48 7.83
C ILE A 69 0.85 31.59 7.19
N SER A 70 -0.47 31.58 7.42
CA SER A 70 -1.37 32.64 6.94
C SER A 70 -1.00 34.01 7.52
N PHE A 71 -0.68 34.06 8.82
CA PHE A 71 -0.20 35.28 9.47
C PHE A 71 1.11 35.78 8.86
N CYS A 72 2.10 34.90 8.66
CA CYS A 72 3.37 35.27 8.02
C CYS A 72 3.15 35.82 6.60
N ASN A 73 2.30 35.15 5.81
CA ASN A 73 1.95 35.60 4.46
C ASN A 73 1.31 37.01 4.50
N GLN A 74 0.33 37.23 5.38
CA GLN A 74 -0.33 38.52 5.53
C GLN A 74 0.61 39.61 6.09
N PHE A 75 1.50 39.25 7.00
CA PHE A 75 2.50 40.17 7.55
C PHE A 75 3.48 40.65 6.47
N PHE A 76 3.92 39.76 5.58
CA PHE A 76 4.81 40.12 4.47
C PHE A 76 4.12 40.87 3.34
N TRP A 77 2.80 40.74 3.19
CA TRP A 77 1.99 41.51 2.25
C TRP A 77 2.07 43.02 2.50
N PHE A 78 2.11 43.46 3.76
CA PHE A 78 2.16 44.90 4.09
C PHE A 78 3.55 45.54 3.91
N ARG A 79 4.57 44.78 3.50
CA ARG A 79 5.91 45.32 3.23
C ARG A 79 6.00 45.90 1.82
N GLN A 80 6.91 46.86 1.62
CA GLN A 80 7.10 47.54 0.33
C GLN A 80 7.42 46.59 -0.83
N ASN A 81 8.09 45.46 -0.55
CA ASN A 81 8.32 44.37 -1.50
C ASN A 81 7.65 43.11 -0.96
N PRO A 82 6.40 42.81 -1.34
CA PRO A 82 5.69 41.65 -0.84
C PRO A 82 6.28 40.37 -1.44
N ILE A 83 6.57 39.39 -0.57
CA ILE A 83 6.87 38.01 -1.00
C ILE A 83 5.56 37.25 -0.85
N THR A 84 4.99 36.86 -1.98
CA THR A 84 3.79 36.02 -2.04
C THR A 84 4.22 34.57 -2.23
N ILE A 85 3.56 33.67 -1.52
CA ILE A 85 3.67 32.21 -1.70
C ILE A 85 2.74 31.77 -2.83
#